data_AF-A0A0L0N9M3-F1
#
_entry.id   AF-A0A0L0N9M3-F1
#
_cell.length_a   1.000
_cell.length_b   1.000
_cell.length_c   1.000
_cell.angle_alpha   90.00
_cell.angle_beta   90.00
_cell.angle_gamma   90.00
#
_symmetry.space_group_name_H-M   'P 1'
#
loop_
_entity.id
_entity.type
_entity.pdbx_description
1 polymer ?
#
loop_
_entity_poly.entity_id
_entity_poly.type
_entity_poly.pdbx_seq_one_letter_code
_entity_poly.pdbx_strand_id
1 'polypeptide(L)'
;MPASALEKVRGCKHFPSDPANITSGRYGISCDDRRKLTAVDSTVKSDILFKSPALNRDTIRKMCRLQLVADSHDQGYADVPSAGNWTWFELAILESESAFAPRVKDGVELVWKSHDNNFLSRAYEWAEGKEFEEQHDLLRVLEDGNVIAVRLCARFRGWEIHVRGGYLTFDFGREEVDREPPPPYGEIVSKVEGMQAVLNEVNTSIQSGFQPSLPEGLYRAELLSTGGGRPLRVLSLDGGGVRGLSSLHLLDAVMTRAAPGKKPCEVFDMIGGTSTGGYIAIMLGRLRMTVGECIQTYQDFMVQIFNKGAVRKTADFLFNGEFYDEGVLERLIKQLVQDKTGDSEAELLEEGGDPACKVFVMAVCQQAGNNRGPLFLRSYRNKQDRSALSDIKIWEAARATSAAPAYFAPITVGEYTLVDGGLGANNPLGWLWTELLAVFGPARATSCFLSIGTGLAANQAILAPGKLGSHAVEAAFAAAACNTELTNILFRSLVNAFAPQPMDRKYWRLNVGEEVPAWDEEKRTWYVFKTYPVHHIADYKDVGKLDDVGALKVLMEMTDRYIKEQDGVIGDCAKSLMAT
;
A
#
# COMPACT_ATOMS: atom_id res chain seq x y z
N MET A 1 -12.99 -8.66 34.76
CA MET A 1 -11.91 -7.79 34.26
C MET A 1 -10.57 -8.50 34.45
N PRO A 2 -9.75 -8.67 33.40
CA PRO A 2 -8.36 -9.15 33.48
C PRO A 2 -7.49 -8.23 34.34
N ALA A 3 -6.30 -8.72 34.73
CA ALA A 3 -5.38 -7.96 35.59
C ALA A 3 -4.93 -6.62 34.96
N SER A 4 -4.55 -6.59 33.67
CA SER A 4 -4.09 -5.39 32.98
C SER A 4 -5.18 -4.32 32.86
N ALA A 5 -6.36 -4.70 32.34
CA ALA A 5 -7.53 -3.83 32.26
C ALA A 5 -7.95 -3.31 33.64
N LEU A 6 -7.81 -4.14 34.69
CA LEU A 6 -8.04 -3.73 36.06
C LEU A 6 -6.96 -2.77 36.57
N GLU A 7 -5.69 -2.91 36.21
CA GLU A 7 -4.61 -1.95 36.55
C GLU A 7 -4.79 -0.57 35.88
N LYS A 8 -5.39 -0.51 34.67
CA LYS A 8 -5.76 0.78 34.06
C LYS A 8 -6.80 1.53 34.91
N VAL A 9 -7.83 0.82 35.40
CA VAL A 9 -8.99 1.40 36.10
C VAL A 9 -8.80 1.48 37.64
N ARG A 10 -7.93 0.66 38.22
CA ARG A 10 -7.68 0.62 39.67
C ARG A 10 -7.00 1.90 40.14
N GLY A 11 -7.63 2.57 41.10
CA GLY A 11 -7.17 3.87 41.61
C GLY A 11 -7.67 5.08 40.83
N CYS A 12 -8.45 4.89 39.76
CA CYS A 12 -9.25 5.97 39.18
C CYS A 12 -10.20 6.54 40.24
N LYS A 13 -10.18 7.86 40.41
CA LYS A 13 -11.28 8.61 41.01
C LYS A 13 -12.50 8.54 40.07
N HIS A 14 -13.72 8.67 40.60
CA HIS A 14 -14.87 8.95 39.75
C HIS A 14 -14.70 10.33 39.10
N PHE A 15 -14.94 10.43 37.79
CA PHE A 15 -14.91 11.71 37.08
C PHE A 15 -16.06 12.60 37.58
N PRO A 16 -15.80 13.82 38.08
CA PRO A 16 -16.85 14.66 38.65
C PRO A 16 -17.77 15.25 37.58
N SER A 17 -19.06 15.40 37.90
CA SER A 17 -20.05 16.04 37.01
C SER A 17 -19.72 17.50 36.68
N ASP A 18 -19.02 18.19 37.59
CA ASP A 18 -18.41 19.50 37.36
C ASP A 18 -16.88 19.33 37.24
N PRO A 19 -16.29 19.55 36.05
CA PRO A 19 -14.85 19.40 35.82
C PRO A 19 -13.97 20.37 36.62
N ALA A 20 -14.50 21.46 37.17
CA ALA A 20 -13.72 22.38 38.02
C ALA A 20 -13.14 21.69 39.28
N ASN A 21 -13.68 20.53 39.65
CA ASN A 21 -13.22 19.71 40.78
C ASN A 21 -12.08 18.74 40.41
N ILE A 22 -11.55 18.79 39.18
CA ILE A 22 -10.47 17.91 38.72
C ILE A 22 -9.10 18.44 39.17
N THR A 23 -8.53 17.76 40.17
CA THR A 23 -7.13 17.90 40.60
C THR A 23 -6.25 16.92 39.79
N SER A 24 -4.92 17.07 39.83
CA SER A 24 -4.00 16.05 39.30
C SER A 24 -4.29 14.61 39.77
N GLY A 25 -4.05 13.63 38.90
CA GLY A 25 -4.26 12.20 39.15
C GLY A 25 -5.17 11.53 38.10
N ARG A 26 -5.49 10.24 38.30
CA ARG A 26 -6.32 9.46 37.37
C ARG A 26 -7.80 9.49 37.74
N TYR A 27 -8.65 9.61 36.72
CA TYR A 27 -10.11 9.59 36.80
C TYR A 27 -10.70 8.60 35.79
N GLY A 28 -11.90 8.10 36.07
CA GLY A 28 -12.62 7.17 35.21
C GLY A 28 -14.10 7.53 35.06
N ILE A 29 -14.60 7.41 33.84
CA ILE A 29 -16.02 7.43 33.49
C ILE A 29 -16.41 6.01 33.12
N SER A 30 -17.42 5.46 33.78
CA SER A 30 -17.87 4.08 33.63
C SER A 30 -19.28 4.00 33.05
N CYS A 31 -19.51 3.00 32.20
CA CYS A 31 -20.83 2.62 31.72
C CYS A 31 -20.96 1.10 31.85
N ASP A 32 -22.05 0.64 32.48
CA ASP A 32 -22.39 -0.78 32.64
C ASP A 32 -23.65 -1.15 31.81
N ASP A 33 -24.09 -0.25 30.92
CA ASP A 33 -25.25 -0.45 30.06
C ASP A 33 -24.93 -1.41 28.92
N ARG A 34 -25.78 -2.43 28.77
CA ARG A 34 -25.64 -3.36 27.64
C ARG A 34 -26.13 -2.72 26.36
N ARG A 35 -25.28 -2.71 25.33
CA ARG A 35 -25.59 -2.22 23.99
C ARG A 35 -25.27 -3.27 22.93
N LYS A 36 -26.01 -3.21 21.83
CA LYS A 36 -25.75 -3.98 20.61
C LYS A 36 -25.93 -3.05 19.41
N LEU A 37 -25.03 -3.17 18.43
CA LEU A 37 -25.12 -2.52 17.13
C LEU A 37 -24.84 -3.54 16.03
N THR A 38 -25.67 -3.56 14.98
CA THR A 38 -25.55 -4.45 13.81
C THR A 38 -25.42 -3.63 12.53
N ALA A 39 -24.45 -3.96 11.67
CA ALA A 39 -24.33 -3.39 10.34
C ALA A 39 -25.19 -4.16 9.30
N VAL A 40 -25.80 -3.41 8.38
CA VAL A 40 -26.81 -3.92 7.43
C VAL A 40 -26.40 -3.79 5.95
N ASP A 41 -25.34 -3.04 5.68
CA ASP A 41 -24.77 -2.70 4.38
C ASP A 41 -23.26 -2.39 4.53
N SER A 42 -22.61 -1.88 3.49
CA SER A 42 -21.16 -1.60 3.44
C SER A 42 -20.72 -0.28 4.09
N THR A 43 -21.63 0.57 4.57
CA THR A 43 -21.27 1.82 5.26
C THR A 43 -21.07 1.59 6.76
N VAL A 44 -20.35 2.51 7.42
CA VAL A 44 -20.13 2.43 8.87
C VAL A 44 -21.43 2.80 9.58
N LYS A 45 -21.93 1.90 10.43
CA LYS A 45 -22.99 2.21 11.40
C LYS A 45 -22.34 2.52 12.75
N SER A 46 -22.94 3.42 13.53
CA SER A 46 -22.43 3.78 14.86
C SER A 46 -23.55 4.12 15.86
N ASP A 47 -23.35 3.83 17.14
CA ASP A 47 -24.18 4.31 18.27
C ASP A 47 -23.27 4.79 19.41
N ILE A 48 -23.78 5.69 20.28
CA ILE A 48 -23.05 6.18 21.46
C ILE A 48 -23.30 5.24 22.64
N LEU A 49 -22.23 4.66 23.18
CA LEU A 49 -22.26 3.88 24.41
C LEU A 49 -22.42 4.81 25.63
N PHE A 50 -21.51 5.79 25.78
CA PHE A 50 -21.59 6.84 26.80
C PHE A 50 -20.80 8.10 26.40
N LYS A 51 -20.91 9.15 27.22
CA LYS A 51 -20.29 10.46 27.05
C LYS A 51 -19.53 10.89 28.31
N SER A 52 -18.57 11.81 28.18
CA SER A 52 -18.11 12.63 29.30
C SER A 52 -19.12 13.74 29.63
N PRO A 53 -19.03 14.35 30.83
CA PRO A 53 -19.49 15.72 31.02
C PRO A 53 -18.81 16.68 30.04
N ALA A 54 -19.40 17.85 29.83
CA ALA A 54 -18.79 18.95 29.09
C ALA A 54 -17.45 19.36 29.75
N LEU A 55 -16.36 19.33 28.99
CA LEU A 55 -15.02 19.61 29.50
C LEU A 55 -14.75 21.12 29.51
N ASN A 56 -14.26 21.66 30.63
CA ASN A 56 -13.82 23.05 30.69
C ASN A 56 -12.35 23.22 30.27
N ARG A 57 -11.99 24.43 29.85
CA ARG A 57 -10.66 24.81 29.34
C ARG A 57 -9.51 24.39 30.26
N ASP A 58 -9.66 24.58 31.56
CA ASP A 58 -8.65 24.23 32.57
C ASP A 58 -8.44 22.71 32.68
N THR A 59 -9.51 21.94 32.55
CA THR A 59 -9.47 20.46 32.51
C THR A 59 -8.77 19.99 31.25
N ILE A 60 -9.14 20.54 30.09
CA ILE A 60 -8.56 20.20 28.79
C ILE A 60 -7.04 20.46 28.80
N ARG A 61 -6.60 21.58 29.36
CA ARG A 61 -5.18 21.97 29.47
C ARG A 61 -4.34 21.07 30.37
N LYS A 62 -4.93 20.44 31.38
CA LYS A 62 -4.22 19.55 32.33
C LYS A 62 -4.29 18.08 31.94
N MET A 63 -4.98 17.73 30.85
CA MET A 63 -5.17 16.34 30.42
C MET A 63 -3.91 15.79 29.72
N CYS A 64 -3.17 14.89 30.39
CA CYS A 64 -1.95 14.30 29.85
C CYS A 64 -2.21 13.01 29.05
N ARG A 65 -3.26 12.25 29.40
CA ARG A 65 -3.55 10.96 28.77
C ARG A 65 -5.03 10.62 28.81
N LEU A 66 -5.51 9.95 27.77
CA LEU A 66 -6.86 9.42 27.62
C LEU A 66 -6.80 7.97 27.09
N GLN A 67 -7.49 7.02 27.71
CA GLN A 67 -7.54 5.63 27.26
C GLN A 67 -8.92 5.00 27.56
N LEU A 68 -9.52 4.36 26.57
CA LEU A 68 -10.73 3.53 26.72
C LEU A 68 -10.36 2.07 26.99
N VAL A 69 -11.12 1.40 27.85
CA VAL A 69 -11.07 -0.06 28.07
C VAL A 69 -12.51 -0.58 28.04
N ALA A 70 -12.84 -1.60 27.23
CA ALA A 70 -14.23 -1.99 26.97
C ALA A 70 -14.48 -3.50 27.03
N ASP A 71 -15.68 -3.90 27.49
CA ASP A 71 -16.10 -5.28 27.77
C ASP A 71 -17.07 -5.76 26.69
N SER A 72 -16.58 -6.52 25.71
CA SER A 72 -17.26 -6.66 24.41
C SER A 72 -16.91 -7.93 23.65
N HIS A 73 -17.70 -8.24 22.61
CA HIS A 73 -17.45 -9.30 21.64
C HIS A 73 -18.18 -9.04 20.31
N ASP A 74 -17.86 -9.81 19.27
CA ASP A 74 -18.48 -9.73 17.94
C ASP A 74 -19.67 -10.71 17.77
N GLN A 75 -20.12 -10.97 16.55
CA GLN A 75 -21.13 -11.99 16.27
C GLN A 75 -20.69 -13.44 16.57
N GLY A 76 -19.42 -13.68 16.90
CA GLY A 76 -18.86 -15.00 17.24
C GLY A 76 -18.33 -15.82 16.08
N TYR A 77 -18.26 -15.26 14.87
CA TYR A 77 -17.78 -15.92 13.65
C TYR A 77 -17.56 -14.89 12.53
N ALA A 78 -16.78 -15.23 11.51
CA ALA A 78 -16.72 -14.48 10.26
C ALA A 78 -16.55 -15.46 9.10
N ASP A 79 -17.16 -15.16 7.95
CA ASP A 79 -17.14 -16.07 6.78
C ASP A 79 -15.73 -16.24 6.19
N VAL A 80 -14.87 -15.22 6.36
CA VAL A 80 -13.44 -15.22 6.03
C VAL A 80 -12.69 -14.50 7.16
N PRO A 81 -12.17 -15.20 8.17
CA PRO A 81 -11.60 -14.56 9.36
C PRO A 81 -10.33 -13.71 9.12
N SER A 82 -9.49 -14.13 8.19
CA SER A 82 -8.26 -13.43 7.78
C SER A 82 -8.53 -12.01 7.26
N ALA A 83 -9.69 -11.80 6.61
CA ALA A 83 -10.20 -10.51 6.14
C ALA A 83 -10.42 -9.46 7.25
N GLY A 84 -10.22 -9.82 8.52
CA GLY A 84 -10.14 -8.91 9.66
C GLY A 84 -11.46 -8.65 10.35
N ASN A 85 -11.39 -7.98 11.51
CA ASN A 85 -12.56 -7.54 12.25
C ASN A 85 -13.12 -6.24 11.63
N TRP A 86 -14.44 -6.18 11.46
CA TRP A 86 -15.16 -4.99 10.97
C TRP A 86 -16.09 -4.39 12.04
N THR A 87 -15.74 -4.59 13.32
CA THR A 87 -16.36 -3.97 14.49
C THR A 87 -15.30 -3.37 15.42
N TRP A 88 -15.54 -2.15 15.92
CA TRP A 88 -14.55 -1.39 16.69
C TRP A 88 -15.17 -0.32 17.58
N PHE A 89 -14.34 0.27 18.45
CA PHE A 89 -14.68 1.44 19.26
C PHE A 89 -14.05 2.72 18.71
N GLU A 90 -14.76 3.83 18.80
CA GLU A 90 -14.25 5.17 18.48
C GLU A 90 -14.43 6.13 19.65
N LEU A 91 -13.52 7.11 19.73
CA LEU A 91 -13.69 8.32 20.51
C LEU A 91 -14.06 9.45 19.54
N ALA A 92 -15.18 10.12 19.78
CA ALA A 92 -15.63 11.28 19.02
C ALA A 92 -15.71 12.50 19.93
N ILE A 93 -15.25 13.66 19.44
CA ILE A 93 -15.54 14.94 20.07
C ILE A 93 -16.96 15.34 19.65
N LEU A 94 -17.78 15.79 20.59
CA LEU A 94 -19.11 16.38 20.37
C LEU A 94 -19.09 17.84 20.81
N GLU A 95 -19.95 18.67 20.19
CA GLU A 95 -20.06 20.11 20.54
C GLU A 95 -20.53 20.32 21.99
N SER A 96 -21.39 19.44 22.51
CA SER A 96 -21.99 19.52 23.85
C SER A 96 -22.57 18.17 24.31
N GLU A 97 -23.02 18.10 25.56
CA GLU A 97 -23.70 16.92 26.12
C GLU A 97 -25.01 16.56 25.38
N SER A 98 -25.69 17.54 24.78
CA SER A 98 -26.94 17.33 24.04
C SER A 98 -26.73 16.98 22.56
N ALA A 99 -25.51 17.08 22.03
CA ALA A 99 -25.19 16.66 20.67
C ALA A 99 -25.12 15.12 20.57
N PHE A 100 -25.47 14.56 19.39
CA PHE A 100 -25.43 13.11 19.12
C PHE A 100 -24.61 12.73 17.87
N ALA A 101 -24.24 13.71 17.05
CA ALA A 101 -23.32 13.55 15.93
C ALA A 101 -21.93 14.09 16.31
N PRO A 102 -20.83 13.55 15.75
CA PRO A 102 -19.50 14.13 15.91
C PRO A 102 -19.46 15.62 15.56
N ARG A 103 -18.64 16.36 16.28
CA ARG A 103 -18.25 17.73 15.95
C ARG A 103 -17.53 17.71 14.60
N VAL A 104 -17.94 18.60 13.70
CA VAL A 104 -17.30 18.77 12.39
C VAL A 104 -16.52 20.07 12.40
N LYS A 105 -15.23 20.02 12.08
CA LYS A 105 -14.34 21.18 12.02
C LYS A 105 -13.66 21.22 10.66
N ASP A 106 -13.80 22.33 9.94
CA ASP A 106 -13.29 22.52 8.57
C ASP A 106 -13.68 21.38 7.59
N GLY A 107 -14.90 20.84 7.75
CA GLY A 107 -15.42 19.71 6.97
C GLY A 107 -15.04 18.32 7.50
N VAL A 108 -14.21 18.23 8.55
CA VAL A 108 -13.69 16.96 9.11
C VAL A 108 -14.45 16.53 10.34
N GLU A 109 -14.96 15.29 10.36
CA GLU A 109 -15.50 14.65 11.57
C GLU A 109 -14.39 14.40 12.60
N LEU A 110 -14.53 14.96 13.80
CA LEU A 110 -13.56 14.82 14.89
C LEU A 110 -13.70 13.47 15.62
N VAL A 111 -13.19 12.41 14.98
CA VAL A 111 -13.36 11.01 15.36
C VAL A 111 -12.05 10.23 15.19
N TRP A 112 -11.72 9.38 16.18
CA TRP A 112 -10.56 8.48 16.18
C TRP A 112 -10.90 7.09 16.72
N LYS A 113 -10.51 6.03 16.02
CA LYS A 113 -10.57 4.64 16.50
C LYS A 113 -9.74 4.46 17.78
N SER A 114 -10.32 3.78 18.76
CA SER A 114 -9.64 3.38 19.99
C SER A 114 -9.01 2.00 19.87
N HIS A 115 -9.80 0.99 19.48
CA HIS A 115 -9.37 -0.40 19.28
C HIS A 115 -10.43 -1.17 18.47
N ASP A 116 -10.02 -2.27 17.86
CA ASP A 116 -10.92 -3.30 17.34
C ASP A 116 -11.62 -4.06 18.48
N ASN A 117 -12.83 -4.53 18.22
CA ASN A 117 -13.61 -5.37 19.13
C ASN A 117 -12.97 -6.76 19.30
N ASN A 118 -13.35 -7.52 20.35
CA ASN A 118 -12.91 -8.91 20.48
C ASN A 118 -13.55 -9.76 19.36
N PHE A 119 -12.71 -10.52 18.66
CA PHE A 119 -13.02 -11.09 17.35
C PHE A 119 -13.25 -12.61 17.42
N LEU A 120 -14.19 -13.13 16.63
CA LEU A 120 -14.57 -14.56 16.58
C LEU A 120 -15.04 -15.12 17.94
N SER A 121 -15.66 -14.29 18.78
CA SER A 121 -16.01 -14.66 20.15
C SER A 121 -17.44 -14.27 20.54
N ARG A 122 -18.03 -15.04 21.44
CA ARG A 122 -19.26 -14.67 22.18
C ARG A 122 -19.03 -14.56 23.69
N ALA A 123 -17.77 -14.61 24.11
CA ALA A 123 -17.37 -14.34 25.47
C ALA A 123 -17.11 -12.84 25.64
N TYR A 124 -17.81 -12.21 26.59
CA TYR A 124 -17.54 -10.82 26.96
C TYR A 124 -16.18 -10.69 27.63
N GLU A 125 -15.22 -10.19 26.86
CA GLU A 125 -13.82 -10.02 27.25
C GLU A 125 -13.45 -8.53 27.24
N TRP A 126 -12.44 -8.15 28.02
CA TRP A 126 -12.03 -6.76 28.16
C TRP A 126 -10.84 -6.46 27.24
N ALA A 127 -11.05 -5.57 26.28
CA ALA A 127 -10.00 -5.05 25.41
C ALA A 127 -9.52 -3.67 25.89
N GLU A 128 -8.23 -3.40 25.69
CA GLU A 128 -7.58 -2.12 26.01
C GLU A 128 -7.35 -1.30 24.74
N GLY A 129 -7.80 -0.04 24.76
CA GLY A 129 -7.66 0.89 23.66
C GLY A 129 -6.27 1.49 23.52
N LYS A 130 -5.99 2.06 22.35
CA LYS A 130 -4.89 3.00 22.12
C LYS A 130 -4.87 4.07 23.21
N GLU A 131 -3.67 4.41 23.67
CA GLU A 131 -3.45 5.56 24.56
C GLU A 131 -3.31 6.84 23.73
N PHE A 132 -4.10 7.85 24.09
CA PHE A 132 -4.09 9.17 23.48
C PHE A 132 -3.32 10.10 24.41
N GLU A 133 -2.03 10.28 24.11
CA GLU A 133 -1.07 11.08 24.87
C GLU A 133 -1.21 12.59 24.57
N GLU A 134 -0.50 13.40 25.36
CA GLU A 134 -0.76 14.84 25.50
C GLU A 134 -0.62 15.68 24.22
N GLN A 135 0.19 15.24 23.24
CA GLN A 135 0.36 15.86 21.92
C GLN A 135 -0.46 15.19 20.79
N HIS A 136 -1.33 14.23 21.11
CA HIS A 136 -2.20 13.58 20.13
C HIS A 136 -3.31 14.54 19.68
N ASP A 137 -3.59 14.59 18.37
CA ASP A 137 -4.55 15.49 17.71
C ASP A 137 -5.85 15.68 18.50
N LEU A 138 -6.54 14.58 18.87
CA LEU A 138 -7.71 14.56 19.76
C LEU A 138 -7.63 15.55 20.94
N LEU A 139 -6.51 15.60 21.68
CA LEU A 139 -6.33 16.51 22.82
C LEU A 139 -5.93 17.95 22.43
N ARG A 140 -5.47 18.17 21.19
CA ARG A 140 -5.12 19.48 20.60
C ARG A 140 -6.32 20.22 20.02
N VAL A 141 -7.37 19.50 19.58
CA VAL A 141 -8.59 20.09 18.99
C VAL A 141 -9.77 20.23 19.99
N LEU A 142 -9.65 19.70 21.22
CA LEU A 142 -10.65 19.94 22.27
C LEU A 142 -10.79 21.42 22.63
N GLU A 143 -12.03 21.93 22.58
CA GLU A 143 -12.40 23.30 22.97
C GLU A 143 -13.33 23.31 24.18
N ASP A 144 -13.50 24.47 24.81
CA ASP A 144 -14.32 24.65 26.02
C ASP A 144 -15.79 24.23 25.77
N GLY A 145 -16.36 23.43 26.67
CA GLY A 145 -17.70 22.86 26.56
C GLY A 145 -17.80 21.57 25.73
N ASN A 146 -16.74 21.18 24.99
CA ASN A 146 -16.75 19.94 24.19
C ASN A 146 -16.86 18.69 25.07
N VAL A 147 -17.44 17.63 24.51
CA VAL A 147 -17.66 16.33 25.15
C VAL A 147 -16.91 15.24 24.40
N ILE A 148 -16.36 14.26 25.11
CA ILE A 148 -15.79 13.04 24.51
C ILE A 148 -16.82 11.92 24.61
N ALA A 149 -17.24 11.36 23.48
CA ALA A 149 -18.18 10.26 23.39
C ALA A 149 -17.50 8.96 22.96
N VAL A 150 -17.82 7.87 23.65
CA VAL A 150 -17.44 6.51 23.26
C VAL A 150 -18.51 5.97 22.32
N ARG A 151 -18.12 5.66 21.08
CA ARG A 151 -19.00 5.09 20.06
C ARG A 151 -18.67 3.63 19.81
N LEU A 152 -19.71 2.85 19.57
CA LEU A 152 -19.64 1.53 18.96
C LEU A 152 -19.71 1.69 17.45
N CYS A 153 -18.91 0.96 16.69
CA CYS A 153 -18.94 0.96 15.23
C CYS A 153 -18.96 -0.47 14.64
N ALA A 154 -19.68 -0.63 13.54
CA ALA A 154 -19.77 -1.86 12.75
C ALA A 154 -19.87 -1.53 11.26
N ARG A 155 -19.27 -2.36 10.40
CA ARG A 155 -19.32 -2.22 8.94
C ARG A 155 -19.51 -3.57 8.25
N PHE A 156 -20.16 -3.57 7.09
CA PHE A 156 -20.59 -4.74 6.31
C PHE A 156 -21.76 -5.51 6.95
N ARG A 157 -22.66 -6.00 6.10
CA ARG A 157 -23.88 -6.71 6.52
C ARG A 157 -23.55 -7.91 7.41
N GLY A 158 -24.21 -8.01 8.56
CA GLY A 158 -24.11 -9.15 9.47
C GLY A 158 -23.05 -9.02 10.55
N TRP A 159 -22.20 -8.00 10.51
CA TRP A 159 -21.26 -7.70 11.58
C TRP A 159 -21.98 -7.03 12.76
N GLU A 160 -21.68 -7.49 13.97
CA GLU A 160 -22.34 -7.05 15.20
C GLU A 160 -21.32 -6.79 16.31
N ILE A 161 -21.46 -5.66 17.01
CA ILE A 161 -20.72 -5.38 18.24
C ILE A 161 -21.68 -5.45 19.43
N HIS A 162 -21.33 -6.28 20.41
CA HIS A 162 -22.08 -6.51 21.64
C HIS A 162 -21.22 -6.05 22.81
N VAL A 163 -21.77 -5.20 23.68
CA VAL A 163 -21.01 -4.55 24.77
C VAL A 163 -21.75 -4.71 26.10
N ARG A 164 -21.00 -5.08 27.14
CA ARG A 164 -21.47 -5.19 28.54
C ARG A 164 -21.12 -3.96 29.37
N GLY A 165 -20.06 -3.24 29.02
CA GLY A 165 -19.68 -1.99 29.65
C GLY A 165 -18.35 -1.44 29.14
N GLY A 166 -17.89 -0.34 29.72
CA GLY A 166 -16.61 0.27 29.38
C GLY A 166 -16.18 1.38 30.36
N TYR A 167 -14.88 1.63 30.43
CA TYR A 167 -14.26 2.68 31.22
C TYR A 167 -13.42 3.60 30.33
N LEU A 168 -13.76 4.88 30.28
CA LEU A 168 -12.91 5.92 29.70
C LEU A 168 -12.07 6.53 30.83
N THR A 169 -10.77 6.31 30.77
CA THR A 169 -9.81 6.74 31.80
C THR A 169 -9.02 7.96 31.34
N PHE A 170 -8.77 8.86 32.28
CA PHE A 170 -8.13 10.16 32.09
C PHE A 170 -7.01 10.32 33.12
N ASP A 171 -5.80 10.68 32.70
CA ASP A 171 -4.73 11.10 33.60
C ASP A 171 -4.50 12.61 33.48
N PHE A 172 -4.61 13.34 34.60
CA PHE A 172 -4.40 14.78 34.66
C PHE A 172 -3.10 15.15 35.39
N GLY A 173 -2.32 16.04 34.78
CA GLY A 173 -1.11 16.63 35.33
C GLY A 173 -1.38 17.64 36.46
N ARG A 174 -0.30 18.21 37.00
CA ARG A 174 -0.35 19.33 37.96
C ARG A 174 -0.32 20.70 37.27
N GLU A 175 0.37 20.76 36.14
CA GLU A 175 0.62 21.96 35.35
C GLU A 175 -0.17 21.88 34.04
N GLU A 176 -0.22 22.98 33.28
CA GLU A 176 -0.82 22.96 31.93
C GLU A 176 0.15 22.31 30.94
N VAL A 177 -0.36 21.45 30.06
CA VAL A 177 0.40 20.90 28.93
C VAL A 177 0.55 22.00 27.89
N ASP A 178 1.79 22.35 27.53
CA ASP A 178 2.07 23.14 26.32
C ASP A 178 1.85 22.25 25.10
N ARG A 179 0.90 22.60 24.23
CA ARG A 179 0.49 21.79 23.08
C ARG A 179 0.76 22.51 21.78
N GLU A 180 1.28 21.76 20.82
CA GLU A 180 1.28 22.20 19.43
C GLU A 180 -0.15 22.56 18.96
N PRO A 181 -0.31 23.54 18.05
CA PRO A 181 -1.61 23.85 17.45
C PRO A 181 -2.30 22.61 16.87
N PRO A 182 -3.65 22.54 16.86
CA PRO A 182 -4.36 21.45 16.20
C PRO A 182 -4.02 21.38 14.70
N PRO A 183 -4.15 20.20 14.06
CA PRO A 183 -3.91 20.06 12.62
C PRO A 183 -4.74 21.07 11.80
N PRO A 184 -4.17 21.70 10.76
CA PRO A 184 -4.88 22.68 9.93
C PRO A 184 -5.84 21.97 8.97
N TYR A 185 -6.94 21.44 9.51
CA TYR A 185 -7.87 20.59 8.76
C TYR A 185 -8.39 21.25 7.47
N GLY A 186 -8.71 22.55 7.48
CA GLY A 186 -9.11 23.27 6.27
C GLY A 186 -8.05 23.30 5.16
N GLU A 187 -6.76 23.41 5.50
CA GLU A 187 -5.69 23.29 4.49
C GLU A 187 -5.54 21.86 3.97
N ILE A 188 -5.68 20.87 4.85
CA ILE A 188 -5.58 19.45 4.51
C ILE A 188 -6.72 19.08 3.55
N VAL A 189 -7.96 19.46 3.87
CA VAL A 189 -9.14 19.26 3.02
C VAL A 189 -8.96 19.97 1.68
N SER A 190 -8.52 21.24 1.67
CA SER A 190 -8.27 21.97 0.41
C SER A 190 -7.22 21.30 -0.49
N LYS A 191 -6.14 20.74 0.08
CA LYS A 191 -5.13 19.96 -0.65
C LYS A 191 -5.72 18.64 -1.20
N VAL A 192 -6.62 18.00 -0.46
CA VAL A 192 -7.35 16.78 -0.85
C VAL A 192 -8.35 17.03 -1.98
N GLU A 193 -9.15 18.08 -1.89
CA GLU A 193 -10.12 18.47 -2.93
C GLU A 193 -9.40 18.89 -4.22
N GLY A 194 -8.28 19.62 -4.10
CA GLY A 194 -7.39 19.92 -5.22
C GLY A 194 -6.82 18.66 -5.89
N MET A 195 -6.43 17.65 -5.10
CA MET A 195 -5.99 16.36 -5.64
C MET A 195 -7.11 15.65 -6.43
N GLN A 196 -8.33 15.60 -5.88
CA GLN A 196 -9.48 15.01 -6.58
C GLN A 196 -9.83 15.78 -7.86
N ALA A 197 -9.71 17.11 -7.86
CA ALA A 197 -9.96 17.94 -9.04
C ALA A 197 -8.99 17.63 -10.19
N VAL A 198 -7.68 17.59 -9.92
CA VAL A 198 -6.66 17.26 -10.95
C VAL A 198 -6.81 15.81 -11.44
N LEU A 199 -7.11 14.87 -10.55
CA LEU A 199 -7.43 13.49 -10.93
C LEU A 199 -8.66 13.43 -11.84
N ASN A 200 -9.73 14.17 -11.53
CA ASN A 200 -10.95 14.21 -12.33
C ASN A 200 -10.70 14.82 -13.72
N GLU A 201 -9.92 15.88 -13.82
CA GLU A 201 -9.54 16.51 -15.09
C GLU A 201 -8.76 15.55 -15.99
N VAL A 202 -7.70 14.92 -15.47
CA VAL A 202 -6.90 13.91 -16.18
C VAL A 202 -7.75 12.73 -16.64
N ASN A 203 -8.57 12.15 -15.77
CA ASN A 203 -9.43 11.01 -16.14
C ASN A 203 -10.48 11.39 -17.20
N THR A 204 -11.06 12.59 -17.11
CA THR A 204 -12.02 13.12 -18.10
C THR A 204 -11.38 13.28 -19.48
N SER A 205 -10.08 13.60 -19.54
CA SER A 205 -9.33 13.69 -20.80
C SER A 205 -8.93 12.34 -21.42
N ILE A 206 -8.89 11.26 -20.64
CA ILE A 206 -8.33 9.97 -21.07
C ILE A 206 -9.43 8.97 -21.45
N GLN A 207 -10.40 8.69 -20.57
CA GLN A 207 -11.63 7.95 -20.90
C GLN A 207 -12.63 7.95 -19.74
N SER A 208 -13.92 8.05 -20.05
CA SER A 208 -15.01 8.23 -19.08
C SER A 208 -15.38 6.98 -18.23
N GLY A 209 -14.67 5.86 -18.37
CA GLY A 209 -15.04 4.57 -17.77
C GLY A 209 -14.64 4.39 -16.30
N PHE A 210 -13.67 5.14 -15.79
CA PHE A 210 -13.16 4.99 -14.42
C PHE A 210 -12.86 6.35 -13.79
N GLN A 211 -13.71 6.78 -12.86
CA GLN A 211 -13.49 7.94 -12.01
C GLN A 211 -13.21 7.46 -10.58
N PRO A 212 -11.94 7.43 -10.12
CA PRO A 212 -11.61 7.11 -8.74
C PRO A 212 -12.04 8.27 -7.83
N SER A 213 -13.22 8.14 -7.23
CA SER A 213 -13.66 8.98 -6.12
C SER A 213 -12.96 8.56 -4.83
N LEU A 214 -12.45 9.52 -4.07
CA LEU A 214 -12.01 9.31 -2.70
C LEU A 214 -13.14 8.68 -1.85
N PRO A 215 -12.83 7.80 -0.87
CA PRO A 215 -13.86 7.18 -0.02
C PRO A 215 -14.65 8.21 0.80
N GLU A 216 -15.96 7.99 0.97
CA GLU A 216 -16.83 8.88 1.77
C GLU A 216 -16.32 9.08 3.22
N GLY A 217 -15.62 8.08 3.78
CA GLY A 217 -15.04 8.14 5.11
C GLY A 217 -13.72 8.91 5.25
N LEU A 218 -13.20 9.53 4.17
CA LEU A 218 -11.87 10.18 4.18
C LEU A 218 -11.80 11.39 5.13
N TYR A 219 -12.89 12.15 5.24
CA TYR A 219 -12.97 13.40 6.02
C TYR A 219 -13.17 13.14 7.52
N ARG A 220 -12.34 12.26 8.09
CA ARG A 220 -12.34 11.88 9.51
C ARG A 220 -10.96 12.15 10.11
N ALA A 221 -10.94 12.69 11.32
CA ALA A 221 -9.72 13.18 11.96
C ALA A 221 -8.65 12.11 12.24
N GLU A 222 -9.01 10.83 12.24
CA GLU A 222 -8.06 9.70 12.21
C GLU A 222 -7.24 9.63 10.91
N LEU A 223 -7.89 9.73 9.76
CA LEU A 223 -7.26 9.63 8.44
C LEU A 223 -6.61 10.95 8.02
N LEU A 224 -7.07 12.06 8.59
CA LEU A 224 -6.45 13.37 8.44
C LEU A 224 -5.49 13.71 9.59
N SER A 225 -5.11 12.71 10.40
CA SER A 225 -4.12 12.88 11.47
C SER A 225 -2.74 13.17 10.91
N THR A 226 -2.14 14.28 11.32
CA THR A 226 -0.78 14.67 10.96
C THR A 226 0.27 14.05 11.89
N GLY A 227 -0.12 13.10 12.75
CA GLY A 227 0.61 12.69 13.96
C GLY A 227 2.13 12.52 13.79
N GLY A 228 2.90 13.14 14.69
CA GLY A 228 4.31 13.56 14.53
C GLY A 228 5.41 12.50 14.36
N GLY A 229 5.11 11.31 13.84
CA GLY A 229 6.14 10.44 13.24
C GLY A 229 6.60 10.98 11.88
N ARG A 230 7.78 10.55 11.42
CA ARG A 230 8.43 10.97 10.16
C ARG A 230 7.57 10.87 8.89
N PRO A 231 7.88 11.62 7.82
CA PRO A 231 7.29 11.43 6.51
C PRO A 231 7.45 9.99 5.97
N LEU A 232 6.49 9.55 5.14
CA LEU A 232 6.51 8.26 4.47
C LEU A 232 7.62 8.16 3.42
N ARG A 233 8.08 6.93 3.19
CA ARG A 233 9.04 6.54 2.17
C ARG A 233 8.51 5.32 1.44
N VAL A 234 8.42 5.41 0.12
CA VAL A 234 7.59 4.51 -0.70
C VAL A 234 8.39 3.98 -1.89
N LEU A 235 8.27 2.67 -2.17
CA LEU A 235 8.98 1.99 -3.25
C LEU A 235 8.00 1.32 -4.23
N SER A 236 8.09 1.67 -5.52
CA SER A 236 7.38 1.07 -6.65
C SER A 236 8.36 0.27 -7.50
N LEU A 237 8.05 -1.01 -7.76
CA LEU A 237 8.88 -1.90 -8.57
C LEU A 237 8.10 -2.43 -9.78
N ASP A 238 8.57 -2.11 -10.98
CA ASP A 238 7.93 -2.52 -12.22
C ASP A 238 8.11 -4.00 -12.54
N GLY A 239 7.20 -4.56 -13.35
CA GLY A 239 7.38 -5.86 -13.98
C GLY A 239 8.32 -5.81 -15.19
N GLY A 240 8.92 -6.95 -15.55
CA GLY A 240 9.86 -7.01 -16.67
C GLY A 240 10.73 -8.26 -16.85
N GLY A 241 10.37 -9.38 -16.23
CA GLY A 241 11.16 -10.63 -16.30
C GLY A 241 12.59 -10.46 -15.80
N VAL A 242 13.55 -11.24 -16.32
CA VAL A 242 14.95 -11.31 -15.87
C VAL A 242 15.63 -9.95 -15.65
N ARG A 243 15.17 -8.93 -16.38
CA ARG A 243 15.64 -7.54 -16.33
C ARG A 243 15.45 -6.87 -14.96
N GLY A 244 14.63 -7.40 -14.06
CA GLY A 244 14.49 -6.91 -12.68
C GLY A 244 15.78 -6.96 -11.85
N LEU A 245 16.80 -7.70 -12.30
CA LEU A 245 18.15 -7.59 -11.76
C LEU A 245 18.70 -6.15 -11.87
N SER A 246 18.38 -5.41 -12.94
CA SER A 246 18.74 -4.00 -13.09
C SER A 246 18.09 -3.15 -12.00
N SER A 247 16.81 -3.40 -11.72
CA SER A 247 16.04 -2.72 -10.68
C SER A 247 16.63 -2.96 -9.28
N LEU A 248 17.16 -4.17 -9.03
CA LEU A 248 17.87 -4.49 -7.79
C LEU A 248 19.21 -3.75 -7.67
N HIS A 249 20.02 -3.67 -8.72
CA HIS A 249 21.27 -2.89 -8.69
C HIS A 249 21.02 -1.38 -8.54
N LEU A 250 19.96 -0.85 -9.14
CA LEU A 250 19.52 0.54 -8.92
C LEU A 250 19.08 0.77 -7.46
N LEU A 251 18.34 -0.17 -6.87
CA LEU A 251 17.93 -0.08 -5.47
C LEU A 251 19.12 -0.20 -4.51
N ASP A 252 20.09 -1.08 -4.80
CA ASP A 252 21.31 -1.23 -3.99
C ASP A 252 22.15 0.06 -4.00
N ALA A 253 22.27 0.71 -5.17
CA ALA A 253 22.94 2.00 -5.30
C ALA A 253 22.27 3.12 -4.48
N VAL A 254 20.94 3.13 -4.36
CA VAL A 254 20.21 4.04 -3.48
C VAL A 254 20.40 3.65 -2.00
N MET A 255 20.15 2.39 -1.64
CA MET A 255 20.21 1.88 -0.27
C MET A 255 21.60 2.03 0.35
N THR A 256 22.66 1.74 -0.39
CA THR A 256 24.05 1.92 0.07
C THR A 256 24.42 3.38 0.33
N ARG A 257 23.76 4.35 -0.34
CA ARG A 257 23.93 5.80 -0.09
C ARG A 257 23.01 6.32 1.02
N ALA A 258 21.84 5.71 1.24
CA ALA A 258 20.80 6.19 2.16
C ALA A 258 20.85 5.54 3.55
N ALA A 259 21.06 4.22 3.60
CA ALA A 259 20.95 3.40 4.80
C ALA A 259 21.80 2.12 4.65
N PRO A 260 23.13 2.23 4.48
CA PRO A 260 24.00 1.07 4.29
C PRO A 260 23.85 0.06 5.44
N GLY A 261 23.69 -1.22 5.08
CA GLY A 261 23.45 -2.31 6.02
C GLY A 261 22.02 -2.47 6.51
N LYS A 262 21.08 -1.58 6.14
CA LYS A 262 19.64 -1.75 6.41
C LYS A 262 18.93 -2.55 5.34
N LYS A 263 17.91 -3.29 5.75
CA LYS A 263 16.96 -3.96 4.85
C LYS A 263 15.94 -2.93 4.32
N PRO A 264 15.42 -3.06 3.09
CA PRO A 264 14.39 -2.14 2.59
C PRO A 264 13.15 -2.08 3.49
N CYS A 265 12.76 -3.18 4.13
CA CYS A 265 11.69 -3.24 5.13
C CYS A 265 11.93 -2.42 6.41
N GLU A 266 13.15 -1.92 6.65
CA GLU A 266 13.48 -0.99 7.75
C GLU A 266 13.50 0.48 7.30
N VAL A 267 13.46 0.73 5.98
CA VAL A 267 13.60 2.06 5.38
C VAL A 267 12.26 2.54 4.82
N PHE A 268 11.56 1.69 4.06
CA PHE A 268 10.30 2.01 3.37
C PHE A 268 9.09 1.59 4.21
N ASP A 269 8.09 2.47 4.27
CA ASP A 269 6.81 2.19 4.94
C ASP A 269 5.86 1.36 4.07
N MET A 270 6.04 1.43 2.74
CA MET A 270 5.26 0.66 1.79
C MET A 270 6.08 0.30 0.55
N ILE A 271 5.95 -0.96 0.09
CA ILE A 271 6.58 -1.47 -1.12
C ILE A 271 5.49 -2.13 -1.99
N GLY A 272 5.26 -1.57 -3.18
CA GLY A 272 4.33 -2.10 -4.18
C GLY A 272 5.08 -2.64 -5.40
N GLY A 273 4.67 -3.80 -5.92
CA GLY A 273 5.33 -4.43 -7.06
C GLY A 273 4.40 -5.19 -8.00
N THR A 274 4.81 -5.29 -9.27
CA THR A 274 4.09 -6.10 -10.29
C THR A 274 5.05 -7.10 -10.95
N SER A 275 4.59 -8.32 -11.24
CA SER A 275 5.42 -9.37 -11.86
C SER A 275 6.71 -9.63 -11.08
N THR A 276 7.84 -9.64 -11.77
CA THR A 276 9.19 -9.59 -11.19
C THR A 276 9.35 -8.54 -10.09
N GLY A 277 8.83 -7.31 -10.27
CA GLY A 277 8.86 -6.27 -9.23
C GLY A 277 8.05 -6.65 -8.00
N GLY A 278 6.94 -7.39 -8.18
CA GLY A 278 6.16 -7.98 -7.10
C GLY A 278 6.92 -9.10 -6.37
N TYR A 279 7.59 -9.96 -7.11
CA TYR A 279 8.45 -10.99 -6.53
C TYR A 279 9.60 -10.39 -5.70
N ILE A 280 10.22 -9.31 -6.20
CA ILE A 280 11.23 -8.54 -5.46
C ILE A 280 10.63 -7.84 -4.23
N ALA A 281 9.43 -7.25 -4.33
CA ALA A 281 8.73 -6.63 -3.20
C ALA A 281 8.47 -7.64 -2.06
N ILE A 282 8.08 -8.87 -2.41
CA ILE A 282 7.92 -9.98 -1.46
C ILE A 282 9.25 -10.34 -0.78
N MET A 283 10.34 -10.49 -1.53
CA MET A 283 11.65 -10.82 -0.97
C MET A 283 12.18 -9.74 -0.01
N LEU A 284 12.19 -8.48 -0.45
CA LEU A 284 12.77 -7.36 0.31
C LEU A 284 11.90 -6.90 1.48
N GLY A 285 10.58 -6.96 1.31
CA GLY A 285 9.60 -6.58 2.32
C GLY A 285 9.20 -7.74 3.21
N ARG A 286 8.40 -8.68 2.68
CA ARG A 286 7.69 -9.72 3.44
C ARG A 286 8.61 -10.83 3.98
N LEU A 287 9.63 -11.21 3.21
CA LEU A 287 10.69 -12.14 3.61
C LEU A 287 11.90 -11.41 4.23
N ARG A 288 11.84 -10.08 4.32
CA ARG A 288 12.80 -9.21 5.02
C ARG A 288 14.25 -9.48 4.62
N MET A 289 14.52 -9.63 3.32
CA MET A 289 15.86 -9.86 2.78
C MET A 289 16.62 -8.53 2.58
N THR A 290 17.94 -8.57 2.68
CA THR A 290 18.81 -7.50 2.18
C THR A 290 18.80 -7.46 0.65
N VAL A 291 19.20 -6.33 0.04
CA VAL A 291 19.26 -6.21 -1.42
C VAL A 291 20.29 -7.19 -2.01
N GLY A 292 21.43 -7.40 -1.35
CA GLY A 292 22.44 -8.38 -1.76
C GLY A 292 21.95 -9.84 -1.74
N GLU A 293 21.25 -10.28 -0.67
CA GLU A 293 20.60 -11.60 -0.65
C GLU A 293 19.58 -11.76 -1.78
N CYS A 294 18.83 -10.68 -2.05
CA CYS A 294 17.81 -10.64 -3.09
C CYS A 294 18.42 -10.71 -4.50
N ILE A 295 19.55 -10.03 -4.75
CA ILE A 295 20.31 -10.11 -6.00
C ILE A 295 20.75 -11.55 -6.27
N GLN A 296 21.42 -12.19 -5.30
CA GLN A 296 21.90 -13.57 -5.46
C GLN A 296 20.73 -14.54 -5.71
N THR A 297 19.70 -14.47 -4.86
CA THR A 297 18.52 -15.35 -4.95
C THR A 297 17.79 -15.15 -6.29
N TYR A 298 17.65 -13.91 -6.75
CA TYR A 298 17.01 -13.62 -8.02
C TYR A 298 17.84 -14.15 -9.21
N GLN A 299 19.17 -13.99 -9.19
CA GLN A 299 20.06 -14.57 -10.22
C GLN A 299 19.93 -16.10 -10.29
N ASP A 300 20.01 -16.79 -9.15
CA ASP A 300 19.90 -18.26 -9.08
C ASP A 300 18.52 -18.76 -9.55
N PHE A 301 17.45 -17.99 -9.29
CA PHE A 301 16.12 -18.28 -9.79
C PHE A 301 16.03 -18.08 -11.30
N MET A 302 16.53 -16.96 -11.84
CA MET A 302 16.46 -16.67 -13.28
C MET A 302 17.19 -17.74 -14.09
N VAL A 303 18.35 -18.21 -13.61
CA VAL A 303 19.09 -19.31 -14.26
C VAL A 303 18.30 -20.62 -14.23
N GLN A 304 17.69 -20.99 -13.10
CA GLN A 304 16.94 -22.25 -12.99
C GLN A 304 15.60 -22.25 -13.76
N ILE A 305 14.96 -21.09 -13.89
CA ILE A 305 13.69 -20.92 -14.61
C ILE A 305 13.92 -20.83 -16.12
N PHE A 306 14.79 -19.92 -16.56
CA PHE A 306 14.85 -19.51 -17.97
C PHE A 306 15.88 -20.26 -18.83
N ASN A 307 16.83 -21.00 -18.24
CA ASN A 307 17.85 -21.76 -18.96
C ASN A 307 17.32 -23.09 -19.57
N LYS A 308 16.20 -23.02 -20.29
CA LYS A 308 15.70 -24.08 -21.18
C LYS A 308 16.22 -23.82 -22.60
N GLY A 309 16.88 -24.82 -23.21
CA GLY A 309 17.30 -24.72 -24.61
C GLY A 309 16.11 -24.52 -25.56
N ALA A 310 16.26 -23.65 -26.56
CA ALA A 310 15.17 -23.14 -27.40
C ALA A 310 14.26 -24.23 -28.03
N VAL A 311 14.82 -25.36 -28.44
CA VAL A 311 14.06 -26.50 -28.99
C VAL A 311 13.03 -27.03 -27.97
N ARG A 312 13.40 -27.09 -26.69
CA ARG A 312 12.50 -27.52 -25.61
C ARG A 312 11.47 -26.43 -25.29
N LYS A 313 11.88 -25.15 -25.27
CA LYS A 313 10.94 -24.02 -25.09
C LYS A 313 9.82 -24.02 -26.15
N THR A 314 10.15 -24.24 -27.42
CA THR A 314 9.16 -24.34 -28.51
C THR A 314 8.30 -25.60 -28.40
N ALA A 315 8.87 -26.73 -27.97
CA ALA A 315 8.12 -27.97 -27.75
C ALA A 315 7.12 -27.84 -26.59
N ASP A 316 7.57 -27.36 -25.44
CA ASP A 316 6.73 -27.11 -24.25
C ASP A 316 5.55 -26.18 -24.61
N PHE A 317 5.79 -25.13 -25.40
CA PHE A 317 4.72 -24.23 -25.89
C PHE A 317 3.73 -24.91 -26.86
N LEU A 318 4.21 -25.80 -27.75
CA LEU A 318 3.35 -26.50 -28.71
C LEU A 318 2.49 -27.60 -28.06
N PHE A 319 2.93 -28.18 -26.94
CA PHE A 319 2.19 -29.25 -26.24
C PHE A 319 1.36 -28.75 -25.05
N ASN A 320 1.86 -27.74 -24.31
CA ASN A 320 1.24 -27.24 -23.08
C ASN A 320 0.63 -25.84 -23.24
N GLY A 321 0.98 -25.10 -24.32
CA GLY A 321 0.56 -23.71 -24.55
C GLY A 321 1.47 -22.65 -23.93
N GLU A 322 2.54 -23.06 -23.24
CA GLU A 322 3.37 -22.21 -22.38
C GLU A 322 4.86 -22.52 -22.48
N PHE A 323 5.72 -21.52 -22.31
CA PHE A 323 7.16 -21.65 -22.46
C PHE A 323 7.88 -22.28 -21.25
N TYR A 324 7.38 -22.06 -20.03
CA TYR A 324 8.07 -22.42 -18.79
C TYR A 324 7.22 -23.31 -17.87
N ASP A 325 7.91 -24.05 -17.00
CA ASP A 325 7.31 -25.04 -16.10
C ASP A 325 6.98 -24.35 -14.78
N GLU A 326 5.69 -24.21 -14.47
CA GLU A 326 5.19 -23.56 -13.27
C GLU A 326 5.58 -24.32 -11.99
N GLY A 327 5.75 -25.65 -12.09
CA GLY A 327 6.26 -26.51 -11.02
C GLY A 327 7.76 -26.33 -10.73
N VAL A 328 8.55 -25.69 -11.60
CA VAL A 328 9.89 -25.19 -11.27
C VAL A 328 9.78 -23.91 -10.44
N LEU A 329 9.00 -22.94 -10.92
CA LEU A 329 8.80 -21.65 -10.24
C LEU A 329 8.20 -21.83 -8.84
N GLU A 330 7.13 -22.62 -8.70
CA GLU A 330 6.47 -22.89 -7.43
C GLU A 330 7.44 -23.52 -6.41
N ARG A 331 8.19 -24.56 -6.78
CA ARG A 331 9.14 -25.22 -5.87
C ARG A 331 10.24 -24.29 -5.40
N LEU A 332 10.77 -23.45 -6.29
CA LEU A 332 11.79 -22.47 -5.93
C LEU A 332 11.25 -21.46 -4.92
N ILE A 333 10.06 -20.89 -5.16
CA ILE A 333 9.45 -19.94 -4.22
C ILE A 333 9.12 -20.63 -2.89
N LYS A 334 8.52 -21.83 -2.90
CA LYS A 334 8.22 -22.60 -1.67
C LYS A 334 9.47 -22.89 -0.84
N GLN A 335 10.59 -23.23 -1.48
CA GLN A 335 11.86 -23.42 -0.77
C GLN A 335 12.34 -22.11 -0.13
N LEU A 336 12.33 -20.99 -0.85
CA LEU A 336 12.73 -19.70 -0.27
C LEU A 336 11.81 -19.27 0.88
N VAL A 337 10.50 -19.49 0.77
CA VAL A 337 9.54 -19.19 1.84
C VAL A 337 9.80 -20.10 3.05
N GLN A 338 10.04 -21.40 2.85
CA GLN A 338 10.45 -22.35 3.89
C GLN A 338 11.75 -21.90 4.60
N ASP A 339 12.77 -21.50 3.84
CA ASP A 339 14.08 -21.10 4.35
C ASP A 339 14.05 -19.76 5.12
N LYS A 340 13.09 -18.87 4.79
CA LYS A 340 12.96 -17.54 5.40
C LYS A 340 11.89 -17.43 6.50
N THR A 341 10.94 -18.36 6.56
CA THR A 341 9.81 -18.31 7.53
C THR A 341 9.69 -19.55 8.41
N GLY A 342 10.22 -20.69 7.99
CA GLY A 342 9.99 -21.99 8.65
C GLY A 342 8.77 -22.76 8.13
N ASP A 343 7.96 -22.19 7.23
CA ASP A 343 6.76 -22.83 6.64
C ASP A 343 6.60 -22.47 5.16
N SER A 344 6.73 -23.45 4.25
CA SER A 344 6.56 -23.26 2.80
C SER A 344 5.18 -22.74 2.37
N GLU A 345 4.13 -22.91 3.19
CA GLU A 345 2.76 -22.52 2.89
C GLU A 345 2.33 -21.25 3.67
N ALA A 346 3.27 -20.51 4.25
CA ALA A 346 2.99 -19.32 5.05
C ALA A 346 2.18 -18.23 4.32
N GLU A 347 1.23 -17.61 5.03
CA GLU A 347 0.37 -16.53 4.55
C GLU A 347 1.17 -15.27 4.15
N LEU A 348 0.71 -14.59 3.10
CA LEU A 348 1.23 -13.28 2.70
C LEU A 348 0.98 -12.24 3.80
N LEU A 349 -0.19 -12.29 4.44
CA LEU A 349 -0.57 -11.48 5.59
C LEU A 349 0.43 -11.69 6.74
N GLU A 350 0.95 -10.62 7.31
CA GLU A 350 1.79 -10.68 8.51
C GLU A 350 0.93 -10.71 9.79
N GLU A 351 1.47 -11.33 10.85
CA GLU A 351 0.79 -11.45 12.15
C GLU A 351 0.34 -10.09 12.70
N GLY A 352 -0.86 -10.03 13.26
CA GLY A 352 -1.54 -8.78 13.65
C GLY A 352 -2.14 -8.00 12.46
N GLY A 353 -1.56 -8.09 11.27
CA GLY A 353 -2.06 -7.48 10.04
C GLY A 353 -1.74 -6.00 9.86
N ASP A 354 -0.87 -5.41 10.70
CA ASP A 354 -0.42 -4.01 10.59
C ASP A 354 1.13 -3.89 10.69
N PRO A 355 1.90 -4.54 9.78
CA PRO A 355 3.36 -4.49 9.77
C PRO A 355 3.88 -3.07 9.48
N ALA A 356 5.07 -2.75 10.00
CA ALA A 356 5.72 -1.46 9.85
C ALA A 356 6.07 -1.13 8.39
N CYS A 357 6.49 -2.13 7.62
CA CYS A 357 6.62 -2.06 6.16
C CYS A 357 5.46 -2.83 5.53
N LYS A 358 4.67 -2.18 4.69
CA LYS A 358 3.47 -2.75 4.07
C LYS A 358 3.74 -3.18 2.64
N VAL A 359 3.63 -4.48 2.36
CA VAL A 359 3.93 -5.04 1.04
C VAL A 359 2.63 -5.37 0.31
N PHE A 360 2.54 -5.03 -0.97
CA PHE A 360 1.53 -5.64 -1.83
C PHE A 360 2.06 -5.93 -3.23
N VAL A 361 1.41 -6.88 -3.90
CA VAL A 361 1.68 -7.23 -5.29
C VAL A 361 0.42 -7.23 -6.14
N MET A 362 0.56 -6.90 -7.43
CA MET A 362 -0.56 -6.78 -8.36
C MET A 362 -0.76 -8.05 -9.18
N ALA A 363 -2.00 -8.54 -9.27
CA ALA A 363 -2.40 -9.60 -10.21
C ALA A 363 -3.73 -9.24 -10.89
N VAL A 364 -4.01 -9.79 -12.07
CA VAL A 364 -5.24 -9.50 -12.83
C VAL A 364 -6.12 -10.75 -12.90
N CYS A 365 -7.43 -10.58 -12.67
CA CYS A 365 -8.40 -11.65 -12.86
C CYS A 365 -8.57 -11.98 -14.35
N GLN A 366 -8.24 -13.19 -14.76
CA GLN A 366 -8.33 -13.64 -16.16
C GLN A 366 -9.75 -13.44 -16.74
N GLN A 367 -10.78 -13.63 -15.92
CA GLN A 367 -12.19 -13.47 -16.30
C GLN A 367 -12.66 -12.01 -16.44
N ALA A 368 -11.85 -10.99 -16.09
CA ALA A 368 -12.32 -9.60 -15.97
C ALA A 368 -11.32 -8.51 -16.39
N GLY A 369 -10.21 -8.86 -17.06
CA GLY A 369 -9.07 -7.97 -17.36
C GLY A 369 -9.30 -6.76 -18.27
N ASN A 370 -10.55 -6.43 -18.63
CA ASN A 370 -10.93 -5.21 -19.37
C ASN A 370 -11.86 -4.26 -18.60
N ASN A 371 -12.58 -4.74 -17.59
CA ASN A 371 -13.66 -4.02 -16.90
C ASN A 371 -13.51 -4.01 -15.37
N ARG A 372 -12.37 -4.45 -14.85
CA ARG A 372 -12.00 -4.36 -13.43
C ARG A 372 -10.53 -3.96 -13.29
N GLY A 373 -10.22 -3.26 -12.20
CA GLY A 373 -8.84 -3.06 -11.79
C GLY A 373 -8.15 -4.36 -11.34
N PRO A 374 -6.82 -4.35 -11.22
CA PRO A 374 -6.05 -5.45 -10.65
C PRO A 374 -6.43 -5.73 -9.18
N LEU A 375 -6.22 -6.97 -8.75
CA LEU A 375 -6.26 -7.36 -7.35
C LEU A 375 -4.97 -6.93 -6.63
N PHE A 376 -5.14 -6.38 -5.43
CA PHE A 376 -4.08 -6.08 -4.48
C PHE A 376 -3.91 -7.25 -3.52
N LEU A 377 -2.82 -7.99 -3.65
CA LEU A 377 -2.46 -9.08 -2.75
C LEU A 377 -1.52 -8.49 -1.68
N ARG A 378 -1.99 -8.38 -0.42
CA ARG A 378 -1.39 -7.51 0.63
C ARG A 378 -0.81 -8.31 1.81
N SER A 379 0.29 -7.85 2.40
CA SER A 379 0.83 -8.37 3.67
C SER A 379 0.17 -7.78 4.93
N TYR A 380 -0.88 -6.99 4.76
CA TYR A 380 -1.50 -6.16 5.79
C TYR A 380 -3.00 -6.00 5.52
N ARG A 381 -3.76 -5.63 6.55
CA ARG A 381 -5.19 -5.32 6.46
C ARG A 381 -5.39 -3.86 6.07
N ASN A 382 -5.98 -3.62 4.90
CA ASN A 382 -6.52 -2.31 4.55
C ASN A 382 -7.85 -2.11 5.32
N LYS A 383 -8.04 -0.94 5.95
CA LYS A 383 -9.23 -0.62 6.78
C LYS A 383 -10.39 -0.02 5.96
N GLN A 384 -10.14 0.36 4.71
CA GLN A 384 -11.12 0.89 3.77
C GLN A 384 -11.62 -0.17 2.79
N ASP A 385 -10.71 -1.02 2.30
CA ASP A 385 -10.96 -2.08 1.31
C ASP A 385 -10.73 -3.49 1.91
N ARG A 386 -11.61 -4.44 1.58
CA ARG A 386 -11.52 -5.83 2.06
C ARG A 386 -10.72 -6.66 1.04
N SER A 387 -9.62 -7.28 1.47
CA SER A 387 -8.90 -8.21 0.60
C SER A 387 -9.79 -9.37 0.15
N ALA A 388 -9.94 -9.53 -1.16
CA ALA A 388 -10.65 -10.64 -1.80
C ALA A 388 -9.96 -12.00 -1.59
N LEU A 389 -8.65 -11.99 -1.35
CA LEU A 389 -7.80 -13.14 -1.10
C LEU A 389 -6.93 -12.80 0.12
N SER A 390 -7.49 -12.98 1.32
CA SER A 390 -6.83 -12.58 2.57
C SER A 390 -5.95 -13.71 3.13
N ASP A 391 -6.33 -14.97 2.92
CA ASP A 391 -5.58 -16.18 3.27
C ASP A 391 -4.51 -16.58 2.23
N ILE A 392 -4.23 -15.71 1.24
CA ILE A 392 -3.31 -16.07 0.14
C ILE A 392 -1.88 -16.24 0.65
N LYS A 393 -1.22 -17.30 0.22
CA LYS A 393 0.14 -17.63 0.65
C LYS A 393 1.18 -16.82 -0.10
N ILE A 394 2.37 -16.69 0.47
CA ILE A 394 3.47 -15.95 -0.14
C ILE A 394 3.82 -16.53 -1.52
N TRP A 395 3.81 -17.86 -1.67
CA TRP A 395 4.10 -18.53 -2.94
C TRP A 395 2.98 -18.37 -3.98
N GLU A 396 1.72 -18.40 -3.54
CA GLU A 396 0.55 -18.21 -4.41
C GLU A 396 0.52 -16.79 -4.97
N ALA A 397 0.76 -15.77 -4.12
CA ALA A 397 0.83 -14.38 -4.53
C ALA A 397 2.03 -14.09 -5.46
N ALA A 398 3.19 -14.69 -5.18
CA ALA A 398 4.37 -14.59 -6.02
C ALA A 398 4.17 -15.22 -7.41
N ARG A 399 3.52 -16.39 -7.50
CA ARG A 399 3.14 -16.97 -8.80
C ARG A 399 2.07 -16.12 -9.49
N ALA A 400 1.03 -15.68 -8.76
CA ALA A 400 -0.07 -14.91 -9.34
C ALA A 400 0.40 -13.60 -9.99
N THR A 401 1.28 -12.85 -9.32
CA THR A 401 1.78 -11.59 -9.89
C THR A 401 2.65 -11.80 -11.12
N SER A 402 3.31 -12.95 -11.27
CA SER A 402 4.26 -13.28 -12.36
C SER A 402 3.76 -14.29 -13.41
N ALA A 403 2.47 -14.65 -13.38
CA ALA A 403 1.84 -15.61 -14.30
C ALA A 403 1.59 -15.00 -15.71
N ALA A 404 2.67 -14.67 -16.41
CA ALA A 404 2.62 -13.94 -17.68
C ALA A 404 2.10 -14.82 -18.83
N PRO A 405 1.09 -14.38 -19.60
CA PRO A 405 0.53 -15.17 -20.71
C PRO A 405 1.60 -15.65 -21.70
N ALA A 406 1.44 -16.89 -22.18
CA ALA A 406 2.42 -17.66 -22.96
C ALA A 406 3.74 -18.02 -22.23
N TYR A 407 4.10 -17.38 -21.12
CA TYR A 407 5.27 -17.76 -20.31
C TYR A 407 4.90 -18.80 -19.24
N PHE A 408 3.81 -18.60 -18.50
CA PHE A 408 3.36 -19.47 -17.39
C PHE A 408 1.83 -19.56 -17.29
N ALA A 409 1.35 -20.68 -16.76
CA ALA A 409 -0.06 -20.93 -16.49
C ALA A 409 -0.66 -19.92 -15.50
N PRO A 410 -1.90 -19.45 -15.73
CA PRO A 410 -2.71 -18.80 -14.70
C PRO A 410 -2.81 -19.67 -13.44
N ILE A 411 -2.78 -19.05 -12.25
CA ILE A 411 -3.03 -19.73 -10.98
C ILE A 411 -4.49 -19.51 -10.56
N THR A 412 -5.19 -20.56 -10.13
CA THR A 412 -6.49 -20.40 -9.46
C THR A 412 -6.30 -20.44 -7.95
N VAL A 413 -6.74 -19.38 -7.26
CA VAL A 413 -6.72 -19.23 -5.80
C VAL A 413 -8.14 -18.88 -5.35
N GLY A 414 -8.75 -19.74 -4.53
CA GLY A 414 -10.18 -19.63 -4.22
C GLY A 414 -11.04 -19.66 -5.50
N GLU A 415 -11.91 -18.66 -5.67
CA GLU A 415 -12.76 -18.49 -6.86
C GLU A 415 -12.09 -17.70 -7.99
N TYR A 416 -10.85 -17.22 -7.82
CA TYR A 416 -10.18 -16.31 -8.75
C TYR A 416 -9.11 -17.02 -9.57
N THR A 417 -9.14 -16.88 -10.90
CA THR A 417 -8.02 -17.26 -11.77
C THR A 417 -7.20 -16.01 -12.10
N LEU A 418 -5.91 -16.06 -11.78
CA LEU A 418 -5.01 -14.91 -11.75
C LEU A 418 -3.92 -15.05 -12.81
N VAL A 419 -3.66 -13.93 -13.49
CA VAL A 419 -2.57 -13.73 -14.45
C VAL A 419 -1.74 -12.50 -14.07
N ASP A 420 -0.56 -12.38 -14.65
CA ASP A 420 0.43 -11.34 -14.33
C ASP A 420 -0.18 -9.92 -14.34
N GLY A 421 0.12 -9.14 -13.29
CA GLY A 421 -0.37 -7.78 -13.15
C GLY A 421 0.10 -6.82 -14.25
N GLY A 422 1.11 -7.20 -15.04
CA GLY A 422 1.59 -6.50 -16.22
C GLY A 422 0.51 -6.25 -17.27
N LEU A 423 -0.57 -7.05 -17.28
CA LEU A 423 -1.78 -6.85 -18.09
C LEU A 423 -2.67 -5.68 -17.59
N GLY A 424 -2.07 -4.50 -17.38
CA GLY A 424 -2.76 -3.27 -16.98
C GLY A 424 -2.15 -2.52 -15.79
N ALA A 425 -1.18 -3.10 -15.08
CA ALA A 425 -0.57 -2.53 -13.88
C ALA A 425 0.96 -2.71 -13.80
N ASN A 426 1.66 -2.86 -14.94
CA ASN A 426 3.08 -3.21 -14.95
C ASN A 426 3.99 -2.22 -14.20
N ASN A 427 3.65 -0.93 -14.21
CA ASN A 427 4.18 0.06 -13.29
C ASN A 427 3.12 0.30 -12.19
N PRO A 428 3.32 -0.18 -10.94
CA PRO A 428 2.31 -0.08 -9.90
C PRO A 428 2.16 1.32 -9.28
N LEU A 429 2.94 2.32 -9.70
CA LEU A 429 2.98 3.69 -9.15
C LEU A 429 1.60 4.32 -8.86
N GLY A 430 0.66 4.25 -9.81
CA GLY A 430 -0.68 4.83 -9.64
C GLY A 430 -1.55 4.07 -8.64
N TRP A 431 -1.42 2.73 -8.61
CA TRP A 431 -2.09 1.86 -7.64
C TRP A 431 -1.50 2.03 -6.24
N LEU A 432 -0.17 2.21 -6.13
CA LEU A 432 0.57 2.48 -4.91
C LEU A 432 0.26 3.86 -4.32
N TRP A 433 0.02 4.88 -5.15
CA TRP A 433 -0.49 6.17 -4.67
C TRP A 433 -1.90 6.01 -4.06
N THR A 434 -2.82 5.36 -4.77
CA THR A 434 -4.19 5.11 -4.27
C THR A 434 -4.21 4.31 -2.96
N GLU A 435 -3.39 3.26 -2.87
CA GLU A 435 -3.29 2.42 -1.68
C GLU A 435 -2.68 3.18 -0.49
N LEU A 436 -1.65 4.01 -0.72
CA LEU A 436 -1.07 4.86 0.32
C LEU A 436 -2.11 5.81 0.93
N LEU A 437 -2.95 6.44 0.09
CA LEU A 437 -4.03 7.32 0.56
C LEU A 437 -5.08 6.56 1.38
N ALA A 438 -5.41 5.33 0.99
CA ALA A 438 -6.38 4.49 1.69
C ALA A 438 -5.86 3.91 3.02
N VAL A 439 -4.54 3.69 3.13
CA VAL A 439 -3.88 3.04 4.28
C VAL A 439 -3.37 4.05 5.31
N PHE A 440 -2.71 5.11 4.88
CA PHE A 440 -2.08 6.10 5.77
C PHE A 440 -2.84 7.43 5.86
N GLY A 441 -3.85 7.63 4.99
CA GLY A 441 -4.58 8.88 4.89
C GLY A 441 -3.83 9.97 4.09
N PRO A 442 -4.56 10.94 3.50
CA PRO A 442 -3.99 11.91 2.57
C PRO A 442 -3.25 13.06 3.28
N ALA A 443 -3.47 13.26 4.58
CA ALA A 443 -2.71 14.24 5.38
C ALA A 443 -1.25 13.79 5.60
N ARG A 444 -0.94 12.52 5.35
CA ARG A 444 0.36 11.93 5.65
C ARG A 444 1.42 12.39 4.65
N ALA A 445 2.29 13.30 5.10
CA ALA A 445 3.44 13.71 4.32
C ALA A 445 4.30 12.50 3.92
N THR A 446 4.62 12.39 2.63
CA THR A 446 5.66 11.50 2.08
C THR A 446 6.91 12.33 1.79
N SER A 447 8.12 11.87 2.11
CA SER A 447 9.37 12.52 1.65
C SER A 447 9.85 11.93 0.32
N CYS A 448 9.86 10.60 0.21
CA CYS A 448 10.42 9.88 -0.92
C CYS A 448 9.43 8.92 -1.57
N PHE A 449 9.27 9.05 -2.88
CA PHE A 449 8.52 8.15 -3.73
C PHE A 449 9.45 7.67 -4.85
N LEU A 450 10.04 6.48 -4.65
CA LEU A 450 11.02 5.88 -5.56
C LEU A 450 10.32 4.86 -6.45
N SER A 451 10.39 5.05 -7.77
CA SER A 451 9.90 4.12 -8.78
C SER A 451 11.07 3.59 -9.60
N ILE A 452 11.22 2.28 -9.66
CA ILE A 452 12.33 1.62 -10.35
C ILE A 452 11.79 0.74 -11.47
N GLY A 453 12.17 1.08 -12.70
CA GLY A 453 11.83 0.34 -13.91
C GLY A 453 12.76 -0.85 -14.19
N THR A 454 12.40 -1.65 -15.17
CA THR A 454 13.13 -2.87 -15.61
C THR A 454 13.86 -2.69 -16.94
N GLY A 455 14.17 -1.45 -17.32
CA GLY A 455 14.80 -1.09 -18.59
C GLY A 455 13.77 -0.70 -19.67
N LEU A 456 14.05 0.40 -20.35
CA LEU A 456 13.31 0.87 -21.53
C LEU A 456 13.58 -0.08 -22.70
N ALA A 457 12.52 -0.63 -23.28
CA ALA A 457 12.59 -1.46 -24.47
C ALA A 457 12.57 -0.61 -25.74
N ALA A 458 13.12 -1.15 -26.84
CA ALA A 458 13.00 -0.56 -28.18
C ALA A 458 11.52 -0.44 -28.62
N ASN A 459 11.22 0.59 -29.39
CA ASN A 459 9.89 0.92 -29.89
C ASN A 459 9.37 -0.19 -30.83
N GLN A 460 8.16 -0.67 -30.56
CA GLN A 460 7.50 -1.65 -31.42
C GLN A 460 6.46 -0.99 -32.32
N ALA A 461 6.62 -1.16 -33.63
CA ALA A 461 5.68 -0.64 -34.61
C ALA A 461 4.35 -1.41 -34.58
N ILE A 462 3.23 -0.67 -34.53
CA ILE A 462 1.89 -1.24 -34.61
C ILE A 462 1.70 -1.88 -35.98
N LEU A 463 1.54 -3.20 -36.02
CA LEU A 463 1.40 -3.96 -37.27
C LEU A 463 0.01 -3.76 -37.90
N ALA A 464 -0.01 -3.47 -39.21
CA ALA A 464 -1.24 -3.31 -39.97
C ALA A 464 -2.02 -4.64 -40.08
N PRO A 465 -3.38 -4.60 -40.11
CA PRO A 465 -4.21 -5.80 -40.27
C PRO A 465 -3.82 -6.66 -41.48
N GLY A 466 -3.89 -7.98 -41.31
CA GLY A 466 -3.58 -8.96 -42.36
C GLY A 466 -2.14 -9.48 -42.39
N LYS A 467 -1.22 -8.95 -41.57
CA LYS A 467 0.15 -9.48 -41.42
C LYS A 467 0.32 -10.32 -40.13
N LEU A 468 -0.51 -11.35 -39.96
CA LEU A 468 -0.42 -12.25 -38.81
C LEU A 468 0.67 -13.32 -39.02
N GLY A 469 1.77 -13.18 -38.26
CA GLY A 469 2.55 -14.32 -37.76
C GLY A 469 2.32 -14.46 -36.25
N SER A 470 2.55 -15.64 -35.67
CA SER A 470 2.35 -15.89 -34.22
C SER A 470 3.06 -14.86 -33.33
N HIS A 471 4.31 -14.53 -33.65
CA HIS A 471 5.12 -13.54 -32.93
C HIS A 471 4.55 -12.11 -32.94
N ALA A 472 3.64 -11.76 -33.85
CA ALA A 472 3.00 -10.44 -33.85
C ALA A 472 2.09 -10.23 -32.63
N VAL A 473 1.46 -11.31 -32.14
CA VAL A 473 0.59 -11.28 -30.96
C VAL A 473 1.45 -11.27 -29.68
N GLU A 474 2.49 -12.09 -29.63
CA GLU A 474 3.52 -12.10 -28.57
C GLU A 474 4.14 -10.71 -28.38
N ALA A 475 4.54 -10.07 -29.48
CA ALA A 475 5.09 -8.71 -29.51
C ALA A 475 4.08 -7.67 -28.98
N ALA A 476 2.84 -7.69 -29.47
CA ALA A 476 1.80 -6.76 -29.03
C ALA A 476 1.47 -6.88 -27.53
N PHE A 477 1.41 -8.12 -26.99
CA PHE A 477 1.23 -8.33 -25.54
C PHE A 477 2.43 -7.84 -24.73
N ALA A 478 3.66 -8.12 -25.19
CA ALA A 478 4.87 -7.62 -24.54
C ALA A 478 4.93 -6.08 -24.55
N ALA A 479 4.58 -5.43 -25.67
CA ALA A 479 4.52 -3.97 -25.77
C ALA A 479 3.45 -3.35 -24.87
N ALA A 480 2.26 -3.96 -24.77
CA ALA A 480 1.20 -3.53 -23.86
C ALA A 480 1.63 -3.64 -22.39
N ALA A 481 2.30 -4.73 -22.00
CA ALA A 481 2.86 -4.88 -20.66
C ALA A 481 4.04 -3.93 -20.39
N CYS A 482 4.87 -3.60 -21.39
CA CYS A 482 6.04 -2.76 -21.22
C CYS A 482 5.76 -1.24 -21.16
N ASN A 483 4.52 -0.76 -21.33
CA ASN A 483 4.19 0.67 -21.29
C ASN A 483 4.17 1.25 -19.85
N THR A 484 5.35 1.27 -19.23
CA THR A 484 5.59 1.75 -17.86
C THR A 484 5.75 3.27 -17.79
N GLU A 485 6.16 3.91 -18.88
CA GLU A 485 6.51 5.33 -18.92
C GLU A 485 5.32 6.26 -19.12
N LEU A 486 4.22 5.81 -19.74
CA LEU A 486 2.98 6.59 -19.74
C LEU A 486 2.43 6.76 -18.30
N THR A 487 2.47 5.70 -17.50
CA THR A 487 2.13 5.74 -16.07
C THR A 487 3.10 6.64 -15.29
N ASN A 488 4.40 6.57 -15.58
CA ASN A 488 5.41 7.47 -15.00
C ASN A 488 5.06 8.94 -15.30
N ILE A 489 4.77 9.31 -16.54
CA ILE A 489 4.46 10.69 -16.95
C ILE A 489 3.22 11.22 -16.23
N LEU A 490 2.12 10.44 -16.23
CA LEU A 490 0.86 10.83 -15.60
C LEU A 490 1.00 11.03 -14.08
N PHE A 491 1.60 10.06 -13.39
CA PHE A 491 1.69 10.09 -11.93
C PHE A 491 2.87 10.92 -11.39
N ARG A 492 3.93 11.17 -12.18
CA ARG A 492 5.00 12.11 -11.81
C ARG A 492 4.45 13.50 -11.54
N SER A 493 3.54 14.00 -12.38
CA SER A 493 2.96 15.34 -12.23
C SER A 493 2.13 15.42 -10.95
N LEU A 494 1.31 14.39 -10.67
CA LEU A 494 0.53 14.26 -9.45
C LEU A 494 1.43 14.20 -8.20
N VAL A 495 2.37 13.25 -8.12
CA VAL A 495 3.21 13.04 -6.92
C VAL A 495 4.08 14.26 -6.57
N ASN A 496 4.51 15.05 -7.56
CA ASN A 496 5.23 16.31 -7.29
C ASN A 496 4.30 17.50 -6.99
N ALA A 497 3.06 17.51 -7.47
CA ALA A 497 2.07 18.53 -7.08
C ALA A 497 1.72 18.43 -5.59
N PHE A 498 1.79 17.23 -5.00
CA PHE A 498 1.55 16.99 -3.57
C PHE A 498 2.85 17.03 -2.73
N ALA A 499 3.77 17.93 -3.08
CA ALA A 499 4.90 18.31 -2.24
C ALA A 499 4.44 19.10 -0.97
N PRO A 500 5.16 19.10 0.17
CA PRO A 500 4.69 19.78 1.38
C PRO A 500 4.93 21.30 1.29
N GLN A 501 5.94 21.66 0.49
CA GLN A 501 6.31 22.97 0.02
C GLN A 501 6.39 22.88 -1.51
N PRO A 502 6.01 23.91 -2.28
CA PRO A 502 6.22 23.93 -3.73
C PRO A 502 7.70 23.76 -4.09
N MET A 503 7.97 23.18 -5.27
CA MET A 503 9.32 22.92 -5.83
C MET A 503 10.15 21.78 -5.20
N ASP A 504 9.78 21.24 -4.02
CA ASP A 504 10.49 20.10 -3.43
C ASP A 504 10.29 18.81 -4.25
N ARG A 505 11.38 18.21 -4.72
CA ARG A 505 11.35 16.92 -5.43
C ARG A 505 11.03 15.80 -4.44
N LYS A 506 9.91 15.10 -4.66
CA LYS A 506 9.57 13.83 -3.97
C LYS A 506 9.76 12.58 -4.81
N TYR A 507 9.75 12.74 -6.13
CA TYR A 507 9.63 11.63 -7.04
C TYR A 507 10.95 11.33 -7.76
N TRP A 508 11.36 10.07 -7.69
CA TRP A 508 12.52 9.54 -8.38
C TRP A 508 12.11 8.33 -9.21
N ARG A 509 12.03 8.52 -10.53
CA ARG A 509 12.05 7.41 -11.50
C ARG A 509 13.51 7.07 -11.79
N LEU A 510 13.90 5.82 -11.57
CA LEU A 510 15.15 5.24 -12.05
C LEU A 510 14.79 4.15 -13.07
N ASN A 511 15.15 4.33 -14.34
CA ASN A 511 14.90 3.35 -15.39
C ASN A 511 15.98 3.44 -16.45
N VAL A 512 16.62 2.32 -16.79
CA VAL A 512 17.80 2.27 -17.66
C VAL A 512 17.38 2.34 -19.13
N GLY A 513 18.05 3.18 -19.91
CA GLY A 513 17.90 3.26 -21.36
C GLY A 513 19.07 3.99 -22.00
N GLU A 514 19.30 3.75 -23.29
CA GLU A 514 20.30 4.43 -24.11
C GLU A 514 19.58 4.84 -25.41
N GLU A 515 19.34 6.14 -25.58
CA GLU A 515 18.66 6.66 -26.77
C GLU A 515 19.54 6.54 -28.02
N VAL A 516 18.95 6.09 -29.12
CA VAL A 516 19.57 5.95 -30.44
C VAL A 516 18.96 7.00 -31.37
N PRO A 517 19.73 8.00 -31.82
CA PRO A 517 19.24 9.01 -32.76
C PRO A 517 18.80 8.38 -34.09
N ALA A 518 17.72 8.90 -34.68
CA ALA A 518 17.16 8.43 -35.94
C ALA A 518 18.22 8.27 -37.06
N TRP A 519 18.14 7.19 -37.84
CA TRP A 519 19.14 6.85 -38.86
C TRP A 519 18.54 6.15 -40.08
N ASP A 520 19.22 6.26 -41.23
CA ASP A 520 18.79 5.68 -42.50
C ASP A 520 19.63 4.42 -42.84
N GLU A 521 18.97 3.34 -43.25
CA GLU A 521 19.60 2.08 -43.66
C GLU A 521 19.20 1.69 -45.10
N GLU A 522 20.14 1.60 -46.03
CA GLU A 522 19.86 1.10 -47.39
C GLU A 522 19.74 -0.44 -47.42
N LYS A 523 18.52 -0.97 -47.60
CA LYS A 523 18.29 -2.41 -47.78
C LYS A 523 18.19 -2.79 -49.25
N ARG A 524 18.78 -3.93 -49.63
CA ARG A 524 18.76 -4.46 -51.01
C ARG A 524 17.71 -5.56 -51.18
N THR A 525 16.99 -5.50 -52.30
CA THR A 525 16.03 -6.54 -52.70
C THR A 525 16.68 -7.64 -53.54
N TRP A 526 16.54 -8.90 -53.14
CA TRP A 526 17.23 -10.05 -53.74
C TRP A 526 16.69 -10.51 -55.11
N TYR A 527 15.59 -9.91 -55.61
CA TYR A 527 15.03 -10.15 -56.96
C TYR A 527 15.17 -8.97 -57.93
N VAL A 528 15.69 -7.81 -57.49
CA VAL A 528 15.64 -6.57 -58.28
C VAL A 528 16.93 -5.74 -58.23
N PHE A 529 17.91 -6.08 -57.38
CA PHE A 529 19.13 -5.29 -57.11
C PHE A 529 18.89 -3.84 -56.66
N LYS A 530 17.64 -3.41 -56.46
CA LYS A 530 17.29 -2.08 -55.95
C LYS A 530 17.61 -1.99 -54.46
N THR A 531 18.30 -0.92 -54.08
CA THR A 531 18.27 -0.39 -52.72
C THR A 531 16.94 0.32 -52.46
N TYR A 532 16.54 0.36 -51.18
CA TYR A 532 15.52 1.26 -50.67
C TYR A 532 15.94 1.73 -49.27
N PRO A 533 15.74 3.01 -48.92
CA PRO A 533 15.99 3.49 -47.57
C PRO A 533 14.96 2.92 -46.60
N VAL A 534 15.42 2.51 -45.43
CA VAL A 534 14.61 2.29 -44.24
C VAL A 534 14.98 3.39 -43.25
N HIS A 535 14.04 4.31 -43.04
CA HIS A 535 14.16 5.35 -42.03
C HIS A 535 13.84 4.75 -40.66
N HIS A 536 14.85 4.59 -39.81
CA HIS A 536 14.67 4.21 -38.40
C HIS A 536 14.42 5.48 -37.60
N ILE A 537 13.28 5.51 -36.92
CA ILE A 537 12.89 6.63 -36.04
C ILE A 537 13.81 6.61 -34.79
N ALA A 538 13.94 7.75 -34.10
CA ALA A 538 14.66 7.78 -32.83
C ALA A 538 14.05 6.78 -31.83
N ASP A 539 14.91 6.00 -31.18
CA ASP A 539 14.52 4.78 -30.46
C ASP A 539 15.37 4.56 -29.20
N TYR A 540 15.07 3.53 -28.43
CA TYR A 540 15.93 3.02 -27.37
C TYR A 540 16.67 1.77 -27.85
N LYS A 541 17.93 1.66 -27.44
CA LYS A 541 18.76 0.48 -27.63
C LYS A 541 18.11 -0.75 -26.97
N ASP A 542 18.13 -1.88 -27.68
CA ASP A 542 17.57 -3.13 -27.15
C ASP A 542 18.26 -3.57 -25.86
N VAL A 543 17.46 -3.77 -24.81
CA VAL A 543 17.86 -4.22 -23.46
C VAL A 543 17.65 -5.73 -23.26
N GLY A 544 17.22 -6.45 -24.31
CA GLY A 544 16.91 -7.87 -24.28
C GLY A 544 15.46 -8.18 -23.91
N LYS A 545 15.06 -9.43 -24.16
CA LYS A 545 13.72 -9.94 -23.84
C LYS A 545 13.55 -10.22 -22.34
N LEU A 546 12.30 -10.41 -21.93
CA LEU A 546 11.88 -10.72 -20.56
C LEU A 546 12.50 -12.01 -19.99
N ASP A 547 13.01 -12.88 -20.86
CA ASP A 547 13.57 -14.20 -20.56
C ASP A 547 15.05 -14.37 -20.99
N ASP A 548 15.66 -13.33 -21.58
CA ASP A 548 16.99 -13.45 -22.18
C ASP A 548 18.11 -13.29 -21.14
N VAL A 549 18.46 -14.40 -20.51
CA VAL A 549 19.59 -14.53 -19.57
C VAL A 549 20.94 -14.18 -20.24
N GLY A 550 21.06 -14.26 -21.56
CA GLY A 550 22.26 -13.85 -22.30
C GLY A 550 22.38 -12.33 -22.43
N ALA A 551 21.27 -11.64 -22.70
CA ALA A 551 21.22 -10.18 -22.80
C ALA A 551 21.48 -9.46 -21.46
N LEU A 552 21.27 -10.15 -20.32
CA LEU A 552 21.52 -9.59 -18.98
C LEU A 552 22.88 -8.91 -18.84
N LYS A 553 23.95 -9.44 -19.45
CA LYS A 553 25.29 -8.83 -19.36
C LYS A 553 25.31 -7.41 -19.93
N VAL A 554 24.64 -7.19 -21.07
CA VAL A 554 24.56 -5.87 -21.71
C VAL A 554 23.71 -4.92 -20.86
N LEU A 555 22.58 -5.42 -20.32
CA LEU A 555 21.75 -4.64 -19.41
C LEU A 555 22.49 -4.27 -18.11
N MET A 556 23.33 -5.14 -17.55
CA MET A 556 24.17 -4.80 -16.39
C MET A 556 25.22 -3.75 -16.75
N GLU A 557 25.91 -3.89 -17.89
CA GLU A 557 26.86 -2.87 -18.38
C GLU A 557 26.19 -1.50 -18.63
N MET A 558 24.93 -1.48 -19.05
CA MET A 558 24.12 -0.26 -19.14
C MET A 558 23.68 0.26 -17.76
N THR A 559 23.31 -0.62 -16.83
CA THR A 559 22.91 -0.27 -15.45
C THR A 559 24.08 0.35 -14.68
N ASP A 560 25.27 -0.24 -14.77
CA ASP A 560 26.52 0.25 -14.19
C ASP A 560 26.95 1.62 -14.74
N ARG A 561 26.55 1.94 -15.97
CA ARG A 561 26.80 3.25 -16.58
C ARG A 561 25.77 4.26 -16.10
N TYR A 562 24.49 3.90 -16.14
CA TYR A 562 23.37 4.71 -15.65
C TYR A 562 23.56 5.11 -14.19
N ILE A 563 24.02 4.20 -13.31
CA ILE A 563 24.32 4.50 -11.89
C ILE A 563 25.40 5.58 -11.75
N LYS A 564 26.38 5.63 -12.65
CA LYS A 564 27.46 6.65 -12.64
C LYS A 564 26.98 7.98 -13.23
N GLU A 565 26.22 7.92 -14.32
CA GLU A 565 25.64 9.11 -14.99
C GLU A 565 24.56 9.79 -14.14
N GLN A 566 23.81 9.02 -13.34
CA GLN A 566 22.73 9.48 -12.46
C GLN A 566 23.14 9.57 -10.98
N ASP A 567 24.43 9.52 -10.63
CA ASP A 567 24.89 9.48 -9.23
C ASP A 567 24.32 10.63 -8.38
N GLY A 568 24.24 11.85 -8.93
CA GLY A 568 23.62 12.99 -8.26
C GLY A 568 22.11 12.78 -7.99
N VAL A 569 21.37 12.21 -8.94
CA VAL A 569 19.93 11.91 -8.80
C VAL A 569 19.69 10.80 -7.78
N ILE A 570 20.55 9.78 -7.77
CA ILE A 570 20.54 8.68 -6.79
C ILE A 570 20.91 9.22 -5.40
N GLY A 571 21.91 10.10 -5.30
CA GLY A 571 22.32 10.77 -4.06
C GLY A 571 21.24 11.69 -3.49
N ASP A 572 20.49 12.41 -4.32
CA ASP A 572 19.34 13.22 -3.88
C ASP A 572 18.17 12.36 -3.42
N CYS A 573 17.92 11.21 -4.07
CA CYS A 573 16.96 10.22 -3.59
C CYS A 573 17.35 9.70 -2.21
N ALA A 574 18.64 9.38 -2.02
CA ALA A 574 19.17 8.89 -0.76
C ALA A 574 19.02 9.91 0.39
N LYS A 575 19.24 11.21 0.12
CA LYS A 575 18.98 12.29 1.10
C LYS A 575 17.51 12.31 1.55
N SER A 576 16.56 12.16 0.62
CA SER A 576 15.13 12.15 0.96
C SER A 576 14.69 10.90 1.74
N LEU A 577 15.37 9.77 1.54
CA LEU A 577 15.20 8.57 2.37
C LEU A 577 15.81 8.72 3.77
N MET A 578 16.80 9.60 3.96
CA MET A 578 17.35 9.94 5.27
C MET A 578 16.54 11.01 6.02
N ALA A 579 15.55 11.64 5.39
CA ALA A 579 14.71 12.64 6.04
C ALA A 579 13.95 12.04 7.25
N THR A 580 13.94 12.81 8.34
CA THR A 580 13.29 12.52 9.64
C THR A 580 12.08 13.40 9.82
#